data_AF-A0A972VPR8-F1
#
_entry.id   AF-A0A972VPR8-F1
#
_cell.length_a   1.000
_cell.length_b   1.000
_cell.length_c   1.000
_cell.angle_alpha   90.00
_cell.angle_beta   90.00
_cell.angle_gamma   90.00
#
_symmetry.space_group_name_H-M   'P 1'
#
loop_
_entity.id
_entity.type
_entity.pdbx_description
1 polymer ?
#
loop_
_entity_poly.entity_id
_entity_poly.type
_entity_poly.pdbx_seq_one_letter_code
_entity_poly.pdbx_strand_id
1 'polypeptide(L)'
;MSYQIKRNDPCTCGSGKKYKNCCGSSNQISTLSQSQWEKLSELVNRKMMNYLGLPKYRNELESMWNNFWEGEFELFDTERLSDEQKIAFFDYVINFSRFESTGRTLLDHFLSEYSDSLSAHERTLINNRIAGVYGLFEVQSVISGQGMTLKDIFDNTEYHIKEISGSAKLVKWDVIACKIYIIGDYYEISGSIVFLPRQHVQKVEKMLLEEYKNYQTGGGSLDFKLFIQQNAYLVYQMQHQITSRPPTIVNKEGDLIQWWTVTYHILNRDELIGFLKKNSMFDDSDGSDEDEPESVYFTWLLKGMIARPLGYKAGKLKKPWSIFASITITDQQMILEVNSQWRKDVAVKYLSQHLRTELELISEENKDLQLSGSEDSVEFIQNESKQEQLRNDPAVRQALQEYMDRHYYEEWINTPIPALKGLTPVQACKEAPQELEELYKYIEQMEARRTNKEYSMDIQKLRQIVNKKANEG
;
A
#
# COMPACT_ATOMS: atom_id res chain seq x y z
N MET A 1 -26.97 -19.29 12.11
CA MET A 1 -28.45 -19.27 12.23
C MET A 1 -28.87 -17.82 12.34
N SER A 2 -29.62 -17.30 11.37
CA SER A 2 -30.14 -15.93 11.41
C SER A 2 -31.24 -15.83 12.47
N TYR A 3 -31.10 -14.89 13.41
CA TYR A 3 -32.11 -14.64 14.44
C TYR A 3 -33.30 -13.89 13.83
N GLN A 4 -34.46 -14.56 13.71
CA GLN A 4 -35.71 -13.91 13.30
C GLN A 4 -36.42 -13.27 14.51
N ILE A 5 -36.55 -11.95 14.48
CA ILE A 5 -37.32 -11.16 15.47
C ILE A 5 -38.79 -11.54 15.43
N LYS A 6 -39.36 -11.94 16.56
CA LYS A 6 -40.79 -12.27 16.69
C LYS A 6 -41.61 -10.99 16.92
N ARG A 7 -42.89 -11.00 16.50
CA ARG A 7 -43.80 -9.84 16.56
C ARG A 7 -43.91 -9.16 17.94
N ASN A 8 -43.71 -9.90 19.03
CA ASN A 8 -43.80 -9.40 20.40
C ASN A 8 -42.44 -9.12 21.05
N ASP A 9 -41.33 -9.38 20.38
CA ASP A 9 -39.99 -9.11 20.90
C ASP A 9 -39.77 -7.58 21.00
N PRO A 10 -38.84 -7.12 21.86
CA PRO A 10 -38.39 -5.74 21.86
C PRO A 10 -37.94 -5.32 20.46
N CYS A 11 -38.37 -4.14 20.00
CA CYS A 11 -37.94 -3.62 18.71
C CYS A 11 -36.43 -3.40 18.71
N THR A 12 -35.74 -3.93 17.69
CA THR A 12 -34.29 -3.69 17.49
C THR A 12 -33.93 -2.25 17.15
N CYS A 13 -34.94 -1.40 16.90
CA CYS A 13 -34.79 0.03 16.74
C CYS A 13 -34.52 0.81 18.05
N GLY A 14 -34.41 0.13 19.20
CA GLY A 14 -34.12 0.76 20.48
C GLY A 14 -35.28 1.55 21.10
N SER A 15 -36.48 1.49 20.52
CA SER A 15 -37.64 2.26 20.99
C SER A 15 -38.27 1.79 22.31
N GLY A 16 -37.84 0.63 22.83
CA GLY A 16 -38.45 -0.03 23.99
C GLY A 16 -39.84 -0.62 23.75
N LYS A 17 -40.42 -0.45 22.54
CA LYS A 17 -41.74 -0.97 22.16
C LYS A 17 -41.65 -2.39 21.59
N LYS A 18 -42.75 -3.16 21.65
CA LYS A 18 -42.88 -4.44 20.94
C LYS A 18 -42.75 -4.23 19.43
N TYR A 19 -42.06 -5.13 18.72
CA TYR A 19 -41.79 -5.01 17.27
C TYR A 19 -43.03 -4.66 16.44
N LYS A 20 -44.16 -5.36 16.65
CA LYS A 20 -45.44 -5.10 15.94
C LYS A 20 -46.07 -3.72 16.16
N ASN A 21 -45.69 -3.02 17.24
CA ASN A 21 -46.20 -1.69 17.60
C ASN A 21 -45.18 -0.59 17.26
N CYS A 22 -44.11 -0.95 16.55
CA CYS A 22 -43.04 -0.06 16.13
C CYS A 22 -42.70 -0.36 14.66
N CYS A 23 -41.51 -0.88 14.36
CA CYS A 23 -41.09 -1.20 12.98
C CYS A 23 -41.96 -2.24 12.26
N GLY A 24 -42.70 -3.08 13.00
CA GLY A 24 -43.64 -4.05 12.46
C GLY A 24 -45.10 -3.56 12.42
N SER A 25 -45.36 -2.30 12.74
CA SER A 25 -46.68 -1.68 12.57
C SER A 25 -46.86 -1.26 11.12
N SER A 26 -48.04 -1.49 10.54
CA SER A 26 -48.37 -1.26 9.14
C SER A 26 -48.33 0.20 8.68
N ASN A 27 -47.85 1.13 9.52
CA ASN A 27 -47.24 2.35 9.03
C ASN A 27 -45.84 2.01 8.56
N GLN A 28 -45.74 1.62 7.29
CA GLN A 28 -44.49 1.56 6.56
C GLN A 28 -43.67 2.80 6.92
N ILE A 29 -42.63 2.62 7.74
CA ILE A 29 -41.44 3.44 7.60
C ILE A 29 -41.10 3.27 6.13
N SER A 30 -41.40 4.29 5.32
CA SER A 30 -41.18 4.24 3.87
C SER A 30 -39.76 3.72 3.66
N THR A 31 -39.64 2.61 2.93
CA THR A 31 -38.34 2.02 2.63
C THR A 31 -37.57 3.07 1.85
N LEU A 32 -36.62 3.73 2.53
CA LEU A 32 -35.82 4.75 1.89
C LEU A 32 -35.00 4.07 0.80
N SER A 33 -34.91 4.72 -0.36
CA SER A 33 -33.92 4.35 -1.37
C SER A 33 -32.51 4.53 -0.82
N GLN A 34 -31.54 3.90 -1.45
CA GLN A 34 -30.12 4.05 -1.09
C GLN A 34 -29.69 5.53 -1.03
N SER A 35 -30.02 6.32 -2.05
CA SER A 35 -29.71 7.76 -2.09
C SER A 35 -30.37 8.56 -0.95
N GLN A 36 -31.52 8.09 -0.45
CA GLN A 36 -32.19 8.73 0.69
C GLN A 36 -31.49 8.39 2.01
N TRP A 37 -30.99 7.16 2.15
CA TRP A 37 -30.16 6.78 3.29
C TRP A 37 -28.82 7.53 3.32
N GLU A 38 -28.16 7.69 2.17
CA GLU A 38 -26.92 8.48 2.05
C GLU A 38 -27.13 9.93 2.52
N LYS A 39 -28.18 10.59 2.00
CA LYS A 39 -28.55 11.95 2.43
C LYS A 39 -28.89 12.04 3.92
N LEU A 40 -29.54 11.02 4.47
CA LEU A 40 -29.85 10.96 5.89
C LEU A 40 -28.58 10.81 6.73
N SER A 41 -27.64 9.99 6.29
CA SER A 41 -26.34 9.81 6.94
C SER A 41 -25.54 11.11 6.97
N GLU A 42 -25.50 11.83 5.85
CA GLU A 42 -24.89 13.16 5.77
C GLU A 42 -25.55 14.18 6.70
N LEU A 43 -26.90 14.19 6.75
CA LEU A 43 -27.66 15.05 7.68
C LEU A 43 -27.33 14.73 9.14
N VAL A 44 -27.28 13.46 9.52
CA VAL A 44 -26.94 13.01 10.88
C VAL A 44 -25.50 13.38 11.22
N ASN A 45 -24.55 13.18 10.31
CA ASN A 45 -23.16 13.62 10.50
C ASN A 45 -23.07 15.13 10.75
N ARG A 46 -23.74 15.95 9.94
CA ARG A 46 -23.76 17.41 10.13
C ARG A 46 -24.36 17.80 11.48
N LYS A 47 -25.45 17.15 11.92
CA LYS A 47 -26.04 17.40 13.25
C LYS A 47 -25.06 17.06 14.37
N MET A 48 -24.35 15.94 14.28
CA MET A 48 -23.35 15.54 15.28
C MET A 48 -22.14 16.47 15.31
N MET A 49 -21.65 16.93 14.15
CA MET A 49 -20.55 17.88 14.09
C MET A 49 -20.94 19.23 14.70
N ASN A 50 -22.13 19.74 14.40
CA ASN A 50 -22.64 20.97 15.03
C ASN A 50 -22.79 20.82 16.56
N TYR A 51 -23.25 19.65 16.99
CA TYR A 51 -23.39 19.33 18.40
C TYR A 51 -22.03 19.28 19.12
N LEU A 52 -21.03 18.63 18.52
CA LEU A 52 -19.67 18.53 19.06
C LEU A 52 -18.93 19.88 19.01
N GLY A 53 -19.28 20.76 18.06
CA GLY A 53 -18.74 22.12 17.97
C GLY A 53 -19.20 23.09 19.06
N LEU A 54 -20.09 22.67 19.98
CA LEU A 54 -20.50 23.51 21.11
C LEU A 54 -19.32 23.74 22.06
N PRO A 55 -19.15 24.96 22.62
CA PRO A 55 -18.00 25.28 23.49
C PRO A 55 -17.82 24.34 24.70
N LYS A 56 -18.91 23.75 25.20
CA LYS A 56 -18.89 22.79 26.31
C LYS A 56 -18.09 21.51 26.00
N TYR A 57 -17.87 21.16 24.74
CA TYR A 57 -17.15 19.95 24.31
C TYR A 57 -15.72 20.21 23.84
N ARG A 58 -15.22 21.44 24.00
CA ARG A 58 -13.86 21.78 23.57
C ARG A 58 -12.80 20.85 24.18
N ASN A 59 -12.84 20.63 25.49
CA ASN A 59 -11.85 19.78 26.16
C ASN A 59 -11.95 18.31 25.70
N GLU A 60 -13.16 17.82 25.44
CA GLU A 60 -13.39 16.47 24.90
C GLU A 60 -12.78 16.35 23.49
N LEU A 61 -13.00 17.34 22.63
CA LEU A 61 -12.39 17.42 21.30
C LEU A 61 -10.85 17.48 21.35
N GLU A 62 -10.28 18.24 22.30
CA GLU A 62 -8.83 18.33 22.49
C GLU A 62 -8.25 16.97 22.92
N SER A 63 -8.91 16.25 23.83
CA SER A 63 -8.53 14.87 24.19
C SER A 63 -8.60 13.93 22.99
N MET A 64 -9.69 13.97 22.21
CA MET A 64 -9.84 13.15 21.01
C MET A 64 -8.75 13.41 19.98
N TRP A 65 -8.38 14.67 19.77
CA TRP A 65 -7.28 15.07 18.89
C TRP A 65 -5.96 14.45 19.33
N ASN A 66 -5.61 14.63 20.60
CA ASN A 66 -4.34 14.14 21.15
C ASN A 66 -4.26 12.61 21.12
N ASN A 67 -5.37 11.92 21.42
CA ASN A 67 -5.43 10.46 21.38
C ASN A 67 -5.25 9.91 19.96
N PHE A 68 -5.78 10.59 18.94
CA PHE A 68 -5.67 10.13 17.56
C PHE A 68 -4.28 10.40 16.97
N TRP A 69 -3.72 11.59 17.20
CA TRP A 69 -2.49 12.05 16.56
C TRP A 69 -1.21 11.83 17.37
N GLU A 70 -1.28 11.47 18.65
CA GLU A 70 -0.10 11.28 19.53
C GLU A 70 0.88 12.46 19.53
N GLY A 71 0.37 13.69 19.35
CA GLY A 71 1.18 14.90 19.30
C GLY A 71 1.95 15.12 17.99
N GLU A 72 1.67 14.35 16.94
CA GLU A 72 2.26 14.54 15.60
C GLU A 72 1.89 15.92 15.01
N PHE A 73 0.69 16.41 15.30
CA PHE A 73 0.18 17.69 14.81
C PHE A 73 -0.12 18.64 15.96
N GLU A 74 0.13 19.94 15.71
CA GLU A 74 -0.33 20.99 16.60
C GLU A 74 -1.86 20.94 16.75
N LEU A 75 -2.34 21.29 17.94
CA LEU A 75 -3.73 21.12 18.31
C LEU A 75 -4.66 21.91 17.38
N PHE A 76 -5.55 21.19 16.69
CA PHE A 76 -6.48 21.71 15.69
C PHE A 76 -5.85 22.39 14.46
N ASP A 77 -4.57 22.12 14.18
CA ASP A 77 -3.92 22.54 12.93
C ASP A 77 -4.38 21.65 11.75
N THR A 78 -5.61 21.90 11.31
CA THR A 78 -6.22 21.13 10.22
C THR A 78 -5.70 21.50 8.83
N GLU A 79 -4.99 22.62 8.70
CA GLU A 79 -4.44 23.07 7.40
C GLU A 79 -3.29 22.18 6.93
N ARG A 80 -2.54 21.59 7.87
CA ARG A 80 -1.44 20.65 7.58
C ARG A 80 -1.92 19.22 7.28
N LEU A 81 -3.20 18.93 7.52
CA LEU A 81 -3.76 17.61 7.28
C LEU A 81 -4.19 17.45 5.82
N SER A 82 -3.86 16.30 5.23
CA SER A 82 -4.47 15.86 3.96
C SER A 82 -5.97 15.63 4.13
N ASP A 83 -6.70 15.55 3.02
CA ASP A 83 -8.14 15.29 3.08
C ASP A 83 -8.44 13.89 3.64
N GLU A 84 -7.61 12.89 3.33
CA GLU A 84 -7.70 11.54 3.90
C GLU A 84 -7.49 11.56 5.42
N GLN A 85 -6.53 12.35 5.91
CA GLN A 85 -6.25 12.51 7.34
C GLN A 85 -7.42 13.15 8.08
N LYS A 86 -8.04 14.19 7.48
CA LYS A 86 -9.26 14.81 8.03
C LYS A 86 -10.41 13.82 8.07
N ILE A 87 -10.63 13.07 6.99
CA ILE A 87 -11.70 12.05 6.91
C ILE A 87 -11.49 10.97 7.98
N ALA A 88 -10.26 10.48 8.16
CA ALA A 88 -9.94 9.48 9.17
C ALA A 88 -10.21 10.00 10.60
N PHE A 89 -9.79 11.22 10.91
CA PHE A 89 -10.02 11.82 12.22
C PHE A 89 -11.52 12.04 12.49
N PHE A 90 -12.28 12.58 11.54
CA PHE A 90 -13.71 12.81 11.76
C PHE A 90 -14.52 11.49 11.81
N ASP A 91 -14.14 10.47 11.05
CA ASP A 91 -14.76 9.14 11.19
C ASP A 91 -14.45 8.52 12.56
N TYR A 92 -13.21 8.69 13.07
CA TYR A 92 -12.83 8.33 14.44
C TYR A 92 -13.72 9.02 15.48
N VAL A 93 -13.80 10.36 15.40
CA VAL A 93 -14.60 11.20 16.30
C VAL A 93 -16.05 10.77 16.31
N ILE A 94 -16.66 10.54 15.14
CA ILE A 94 -18.08 10.20 15.08
C ILE A 94 -18.37 8.78 15.57
N ASN A 95 -17.58 7.80 15.14
CA ASN A 95 -17.99 6.39 15.28
C ASN A 95 -17.39 5.68 16.50
N PHE A 96 -16.35 6.25 17.10
CA PHE A 96 -15.52 5.54 18.09
C PHE A 96 -15.16 6.38 19.31
N SER A 97 -15.02 7.70 19.16
CA SER A 97 -14.59 8.54 20.29
C SER A 97 -15.54 8.43 21.48
N ARG A 98 -14.95 8.48 22.67
CA ARG A 98 -15.66 8.48 23.95
C ARG A 98 -15.33 9.75 24.70
N PHE A 99 -16.35 10.28 25.38
CA PHE A 99 -16.16 11.43 26.26
C PHE A 99 -15.51 10.95 27.56
N GLU A 100 -14.42 11.58 27.98
CA GLU A 100 -13.72 11.24 29.23
C GLU A 100 -14.65 11.36 30.44
N SER A 101 -15.52 12.37 30.41
CA SER A 101 -16.48 12.66 31.48
C SER A 101 -17.51 11.55 31.73
N THR A 102 -17.85 10.75 30.72
CA THR A 102 -18.95 9.76 30.81
C THR A 102 -18.59 8.36 30.36
N GLY A 103 -17.47 8.19 29.64
CA GLY A 103 -17.10 6.96 28.95
C GLY A 103 -18.05 6.57 27.81
N ARG A 104 -19.03 7.40 27.44
CA ARG A 104 -20.00 7.13 26.36
C ARG A 104 -19.50 7.64 25.02
N THR A 105 -19.96 7.02 23.93
CA THR A 105 -19.60 7.48 22.59
C THR A 105 -20.30 8.79 22.23
N LEU A 106 -19.78 9.53 21.23
CA LEU A 106 -20.48 10.69 20.69
C LEU A 106 -21.91 10.33 20.24
N LEU A 107 -22.07 9.18 19.59
CA LEU A 107 -23.37 8.68 19.14
C LEU A 107 -24.34 8.44 20.32
N ASP A 108 -23.87 7.82 21.41
CA ASP A 108 -24.67 7.59 22.62
C ASP A 108 -25.12 8.92 23.24
N HIS A 109 -24.19 9.86 23.37
CA HIS A 109 -24.48 11.15 23.99
C HIS A 109 -25.46 11.96 23.13
N PHE A 110 -25.22 12.02 21.82
CA PHE A 110 -26.10 12.70 20.88
C PHE A 110 -27.51 12.10 20.87
N LEU A 111 -27.61 10.77 20.84
CA LEU A 111 -28.90 10.07 20.90
C LEU A 111 -29.66 10.39 22.19
N SER A 112 -28.96 10.45 23.33
CA SER A 112 -29.59 10.73 24.63
C SER A 112 -30.14 12.15 24.76
N GLU A 113 -29.43 13.17 24.22
CA GLU A 113 -29.82 14.57 24.33
C GLU A 113 -30.85 14.97 23.26
N TYR A 114 -30.78 14.39 22.06
CA TYR A 114 -31.64 14.76 20.93
C TYR A 114 -32.77 13.78 20.65
N SER A 115 -32.95 12.72 21.46
CA SER A 115 -33.90 11.62 21.21
C SER A 115 -35.28 12.08 20.73
N ASP A 116 -35.85 13.11 21.34
CA ASP A 116 -37.21 13.60 21.02
C ASP A 116 -37.28 14.41 19.72
N SER A 117 -36.17 15.02 19.30
CA SER A 117 -36.07 15.82 18.07
C SER A 117 -35.70 15.01 16.82
N LEU A 118 -35.26 13.76 17.02
CA LEU A 118 -34.84 12.87 15.93
C LEU A 118 -36.04 12.13 15.33
N SER A 119 -36.07 12.05 14.00
CA SER A 119 -37.02 11.20 13.29
C SER A 119 -36.78 9.71 13.59
N ALA A 120 -37.74 8.86 13.23
CA ALA A 120 -37.61 7.41 13.41
C ALA A 120 -36.42 6.83 12.60
N HIS A 121 -36.22 7.31 11.37
CA HIS A 121 -35.09 6.88 10.53
C HIS A 121 -33.75 7.35 11.08
N GLU A 122 -33.64 8.58 11.60
CA GLU A 122 -32.39 9.07 12.22
C GLU A 122 -32.03 8.25 13.46
N ARG A 123 -33.00 7.99 14.35
CA ARG A 123 -32.77 7.14 15.53
C ARG A 123 -32.36 5.72 15.13
N THR A 124 -32.97 5.17 14.09
CA THR A 124 -32.62 3.83 13.60
C THR A 124 -31.18 3.82 13.06
N LEU A 125 -30.81 4.80 12.25
CA LEU A 125 -29.45 4.93 11.71
C LEU A 125 -28.40 5.07 12.82
N ILE A 126 -28.66 5.92 13.82
CA ILE A 126 -27.74 6.14 14.94
C ILE A 126 -27.60 4.85 15.78
N ASN A 127 -28.70 4.18 16.12
CA ASN A 127 -28.65 2.91 16.86
C ASN A 127 -27.91 1.82 16.08
N ASN A 128 -28.13 1.71 14.77
CA ASN A 128 -27.41 0.76 13.94
C ASN A 128 -25.91 1.07 13.89
N ARG A 129 -25.52 2.34 13.86
CA ARG A 129 -24.10 2.75 13.94
C ARG A 129 -23.48 2.46 15.30
N ILE A 130 -24.22 2.62 16.39
CA ILE A 130 -23.76 2.24 17.74
C ILE A 130 -23.51 0.73 17.79
N ALA A 131 -24.46 -0.07 17.28
CA ALA A 131 -24.38 -1.53 17.21
C ALA A 131 -23.43 -2.07 16.12
N GLY A 132 -22.85 -1.19 15.30
CA GLY A 132 -21.95 -1.56 14.21
C GLY A 132 -20.67 -2.23 14.72
N VAL A 133 -20.08 -3.05 13.87
CA VAL A 133 -18.87 -3.84 14.16
C VAL A 133 -17.66 -3.14 13.58
N TYR A 134 -16.64 -2.94 14.41
CA TYR A 134 -15.31 -2.55 13.93
C TYR A 134 -14.41 -3.77 13.80
N GLY A 135 -13.65 -3.84 12.72
CA GLY A 135 -12.77 -4.97 12.49
C GLY A 135 -11.74 -4.71 11.41
N LEU A 136 -10.84 -5.68 11.27
CA LEU A 136 -9.94 -5.81 10.13
C LEU A 136 -10.57 -6.84 9.19
N PHE A 137 -10.84 -6.43 7.96
CA PHE A 137 -11.59 -7.21 6.99
C PHE A 137 -10.75 -7.49 5.76
N GLU A 138 -10.63 -8.76 5.41
CA GLU A 138 -10.07 -9.23 4.16
C GLU A 138 -11.15 -9.25 3.06
N VAL A 139 -10.90 -8.55 1.96
CA VAL A 139 -11.79 -8.53 0.79
C VAL A 139 -11.75 -9.88 0.08
N GLN A 140 -12.86 -10.62 0.10
CA GLN A 140 -12.98 -11.94 -0.52
C GLN A 140 -13.40 -11.87 -2.00
N SER A 141 -14.23 -10.88 -2.34
CA SER A 141 -14.70 -10.63 -3.70
C SER A 141 -15.19 -9.20 -3.85
N VAL A 142 -15.10 -8.65 -5.06
CA VAL A 142 -15.54 -7.29 -5.40
C VAL A 142 -16.39 -7.34 -6.67
N ILE A 143 -17.54 -6.68 -6.63
CA ILE A 143 -18.32 -6.35 -7.82
C ILE A 143 -18.27 -4.83 -7.95
N SER A 144 -17.45 -4.35 -8.87
CA SER A 144 -17.16 -2.93 -9.02
C SER A 144 -18.42 -2.10 -9.21
N GLY A 145 -18.58 -1.04 -8.42
CA GLY A 145 -19.75 -0.16 -8.43
C GLY A 145 -21.00 -0.72 -7.75
N GLN A 146 -20.92 -1.91 -7.12
CA GLN A 146 -22.07 -2.53 -6.44
C GLN A 146 -21.76 -2.86 -4.98
N GLY A 147 -20.62 -3.51 -4.71
CA GLY A 147 -20.30 -3.96 -3.37
C GLY A 147 -19.17 -4.97 -3.33
N MET A 148 -18.98 -5.55 -2.14
CA MET A 148 -17.91 -6.51 -1.88
C MET A 148 -18.30 -7.48 -0.77
N THR A 149 -17.62 -8.63 -0.72
CA THR A 149 -17.68 -9.54 0.42
C THR A 149 -16.45 -9.32 1.28
N LEU A 150 -16.67 -8.99 2.54
CA LEU A 150 -15.65 -8.80 3.56
C LEU A 150 -15.64 -9.98 4.50
N LYS A 151 -14.45 -10.46 4.87
CA LYS A 151 -14.27 -11.49 5.88
C LYS A 151 -13.44 -10.93 7.03
N ASP A 152 -13.99 -10.97 8.24
CA ASP A 152 -13.27 -10.55 9.44
C ASP A 152 -12.09 -11.49 9.69
N ILE A 153 -10.88 -10.93 9.84
CA ILE A 153 -9.67 -11.75 9.98
C ILE A 153 -9.60 -12.47 11.34
N PHE A 154 -10.32 -11.99 12.36
CA PHE A 154 -10.22 -12.51 13.72
C PHE A 154 -11.19 -13.67 13.97
N ASP A 155 -12.42 -13.57 13.45
CA ASP A 155 -13.47 -14.56 13.70
C ASP A 155 -14.00 -15.26 12.43
N ASN A 156 -13.49 -14.89 11.26
CA ASN A 156 -13.88 -15.42 9.95
C ASN A 156 -15.34 -15.13 9.55
N THR A 157 -16.05 -14.23 10.23
CA THR A 157 -17.41 -13.84 9.86
C THR A 157 -17.40 -13.10 8.52
N GLU A 158 -18.30 -13.48 7.62
CA GLU A 158 -18.45 -12.85 6.32
C GLU A 158 -19.61 -11.87 6.28
N TYR A 159 -19.39 -10.74 5.61
CA TYR A 159 -20.35 -9.66 5.44
C TYR A 159 -20.45 -9.28 3.96
N HIS A 160 -21.69 -9.20 3.46
CA HIS A 160 -21.96 -8.67 2.13
C HIS A 160 -22.24 -7.17 2.25
N ILE A 161 -21.29 -6.39 1.78
CA ILE A 161 -21.33 -4.93 1.86
C ILE A 161 -21.86 -4.39 0.54
N LYS A 162 -22.85 -3.50 0.63
CA LYS A 162 -23.24 -2.67 -0.48
C LYS A 162 -22.45 -1.37 -0.41
N GLU A 163 -21.58 -1.17 -1.37
CA GLU A 163 -20.70 0.00 -1.42
C GLU A 163 -20.34 0.26 -2.89
N ILE A 164 -20.51 1.50 -3.35
CA ILE A 164 -20.30 1.89 -4.74
C ILE A 164 -18.89 2.44 -5.01
N SER A 165 -18.36 3.31 -4.14
CA SER A 165 -17.12 4.07 -4.38
C SER A 165 -15.84 3.34 -3.99
N GLY A 166 -15.81 2.70 -2.83
CA GLY A 166 -14.79 1.77 -2.36
C GLY A 166 -14.69 0.49 -3.20
N SER A 167 -15.80 -0.06 -3.73
CA SER A 167 -15.75 -1.20 -4.66
C SER A 167 -15.11 -0.87 -6.02
N ALA A 168 -14.89 0.41 -6.33
CA ALA A 168 -14.11 0.83 -7.50
C ALA A 168 -12.59 0.87 -7.24
N LYS A 169 -12.14 0.90 -5.97
CA LYS A 169 -10.72 1.05 -5.61
C LYS A 169 -10.10 -0.19 -4.96
N LEU A 170 -10.92 -0.99 -4.29
CA LEU A 170 -10.48 -2.21 -3.62
C LEU A 170 -10.50 -3.41 -4.57
N VAL A 171 -9.54 -4.31 -4.37
CA VAL A 171 -9.42 -5.59 -5.08
C VAL A 171 -9.47 -6.75 -4.09
N LYS A 172 -9.65 -7.96 -4.62
CA LYS A 172 -9.56 -9.19 -3.83
C LYS A 172 -8.25 -9.22 -3.05
N TRP A 173 -8.33 -9.68 -1.80
CA TRP A 173 -7.24 -9.79 -0.83
C TRP A 173 -6.71 -8.49 -0.26
N ASP A 174 -7.33 -7.34 -0.56
CA ASP A 174 -7.12 -6.16 0.27
C ASP A 174 -7.53 -6.43 1.71
N VAL A 175 -6.84 -5.76 2.64
CA VAL A 175 -7.22 -5.76 4.05
C VAL A 175 -7.47 -4.33 4.47
N ILE A 176 -8.67 -4.08 5.02
CA ILE A 176 -9.09 -2.77 5.46
C ILE A 176 -9.55 -2.83 6.91
N ALA A 177 -9.23 -1.81 7.70
CA ALA A 177 -9.88 -1.60 8.98
C ALA A 177 -10.96 -0.54 8.83
N CYS A 178 -12.18 -0.87 9.23
CA CYS A 178 -13.34 0.01 9.12
C CYS A 178 -14.45 -0.45 10.05
N LYS A 179 -15.47 0.39 10.22
CA LYS A 179 -16.72 -0.01 10.87
C LYS A 179 -17.75 -0.38 9.84
N ILE A 180 -18.48 -1.47 10.07
CA ILE A 180 -19.62 -1.89 9.26
C ILE A 180 -20.89 -1.82 10.09
N TYR A 181 -21.99 -1.36 9.50
CA TYR A 181 -23.28 -1.27 10.16
C TYR A 181 -24.43 -1.37 9.17
N ILE A 182 -25.62 -1.66 9.70
CA ILE A 182 -26.82 -1.87 8.88
C ILE A 182 -27.43 -0.52 8.50
N ILE A 183 -27.72 -0.34 7.22
CA ILE A 183 -28.53 0.76 6.69
C ILE A 183 -29.68 0.14 5.90
N GLY A 184 -30.91 0.38 6.34
CA GLY A 184 -32.08 -0.31 5.79
C GLY A 184 -32.00 -1.82 6.03
N ASP A 185 -31.73 -2.58 4.96
CA ASP A 185 -31.65 -4.05 4.93
C ASP A 185 -30.27 -4.59 4.49
N TYR A 186 -29.26 -3.73 4.34
CA TYR A 186 -27.92 -4.12 3.91
C TYR A 186 -26.82 -3.54 4.82
N TYR A 187 -25.59 -4.06 4.69
CA TYR A 187 -24.42 -3.52 5.40
C TYR A 187 -23.69 -2.47 4.56
N GLU A 188 -23.23 -1.41 5.21
CA GLU A 188 -22.40 -0.36 4.64
C GLU A 188 -21.14 -0.14 5.50
N ILE A 189 -20.08 0.39 4.90
CA ILE A 189 -18.84 0.77 5.59
C ILE A 189 -18.96 2.20 6.11
N SER A 190 -18.30 2.52 7.22
CA SER A 190 -18.17 3.90 7.73
C SER A 190 -17.38 4.79 6.78
N GLY A 191 -17.43 6.11 6.99
CA GLY A 191 -16.95 7.09 6.01
C GLY A 191 -15.43 7.06 5.76
N SER A 192 -14.67 6.34 6.58
CA SER A 192 -13.23 6.13 6.41
C SER A 192 -12.86 4.66 6.47
N ILE A 193 -11.82 4.30 5.72
CA ILE A 193 -11.16 3.00 5.78
C ILE A 193 -9.67 3.21 6.01
N VAL A 194 -9.05 2.38 6.85
CA VAL A 194 -7.59 2.29 6.95
C VAL A 194 -7.15 1.12 6.09
N PHE A 195 -6.44 1.41 5.00
CA PHE A 195 -5.89 0.37 4.13
C PHE A 195 -4.62 -0.23 4.74
N LEU A 196 -4.60 -1.54 4.95
CA LEU A 196 -3.44 -2.27 5.47
C LEU A 196 -2.76 -3.04 4.32
N PRO A 197 -1.52 -2.67 3.94
CA PRO A 197 -0.76 -3.46 2.96
C PRO A 197 -0.64 -4.91 3.46
N ARG A 198 -0.94 -5.88 2.59
CA ARG A 198 -1.04 -7.30 2.98
C ARG A 198 0.20 -7.82 3.72
N GLN A 199 1.38 -7.44 3.27
CA GLN A 199 2.67 -7.80 3.89
C GLN A 199 2.84 -7.32 5.34
N HIS A 200 2.00 -6.41 5.82
CA HIS A 200 2.03 -5.86 7.17
C HIS A 200 0.85 -6.31 8.05
N VAL A 201 -0.13 -7.03 7.51
CA VAL A 201 -1.34 -7.46 8.25
C VAL A 201 -0.97 -8.27 9.49
N GLN A 202 -0.11 -9.30 9.35
CA GLN A 202 0.34 -10.12 10.48
C GLN A 202 1.12 -9.32 11.53
N LYS A 203 1.82 -8.25 11.12
CA LYS A 203 2.55 -7.38 12.05
C LYS A 203 1.57 -6.54 12.86
N VAL A 204 0.58 -5.93 12.20
CA VAL A 204 -0.47 -5.14 12.86
C VAL A 204 -1.31 -6.02 13.79
N GLU A 205 -1.66 -7.23 13.36
CA GLU A 205 -2.37 -8.21 14.20
C GLU A 205 -1.60 -8.51 15.49
N LYS A 206 -0.29 -8.79 15.39
CA LYS A 206 0.57 -9.02 16.57
C LYS A 206 0.62 -7.80 17.49
N MET A 207 0.79 -6.61 16.93
CA MET A 207 0.81 -5.37 17.72
C MET A 207 -0.53 -5.14 18.45
N LEU A 208 -1.67 -5.39 17.80
CA LEU A 208 -2.99 -5.31 18.44
C LEU A 208 -3.16 -6.32 19.58
N LEU A 209 -2.68 -7.55 19.40
CA LEU A 209 -2.71 -8.58 20.44
C LEU A 209 -1.79 -8.25 21.63
N GLU A 210 -0.64 -7.63 21.36
CA GLU A 210 0.27 -7.14 22.39
C GLU A 210 -0.37 -6.00 23.20
N GLU A 211 -0.97 -5.01 22.53
CA GLU A 211 -1.71 -3.93 23.19
C GLU A 211 -2.89 -4.47 24.02
N TYR A 212 -3.64 -5.45 23.49
CA TYR A 212 -4.72 -6.08 24.23
C TYR A 212 -4.21 -6.80 25.50
N LYS A 213 -3.06 -7.49 25.40
CA LYS A 213 -2.44 -8.15 26.55
C LYS A 213 -1.97 -7.16 27.61
N ASN A 214 -1.43 -6.01 27.19
CA ASN A 214 -1.05 -4.92 28.09
C ASN A 214 -2.28 -4.35 28.80
N TYR A 215 -3.36 -4.10 28.06
CA TYR A 215 -4.64 -3.66 28.59
C TYR A 215 -5.20 -4.64 29.65
N GLN A 216 -5.18 -5.95 29.37
CA GLN A 216 -5.61 -6.97 30.33
C GLN A 216 -4.74 -6.99 31.60
N THR A 217 -3.42 -6.85 31.43
CA THR A 217 -2.48 -6.79 32.57
C THR A 217 -2.72 -5.55 33.44
N GLY A 218 -3.17 -4.45 32.83
CA GLY A 218 -3.59 -3.23 33.53
C GLY A 218 -4.97 -3.30 34.21
N GLY A 219 -5.63 -4.46 34.23
CA GLY A 219 -6.95 -4.65 34.85
C GLY A 219 -8.13 -4.46 33.89
N GLY A 220 -7.87 -4.35 32.58
CA GLY A 220 -8.88 -4.31 31.55
C GLY A 220 -9.72 -5.59 31.46
N SER A 221 -11.03 -5.45 31.25
CA SER A 221 -11.97 -6.58 31.26
C SER A 221 -12.77 -6.76 29.97
N LEU A 222 -12.58 -5.88 28.98
CA LEU A 222 -13.23 -6.00 27.68
C LEU A 222 -12.75 -7.25 26.93
N ASP A 223 -13.64 -7.87 26.16
CA ASP A 223 -13.21 -8.81 25.12
C ASP A 223 -12.42 -8.10 24.02
N PHE A 224 -11.69 -8.88 23.22
CA PHE A 224 -10.80 -8.35 22.19
C PHE A 224 -11.53 -7.49 21.15
N LYS A 225 -12.75 -7.86 20.74
CA LYS A 225 -13.53 -7.11 19.73
C LYS A 225 -13.96 -5.75 20.26
N LEU A 226 -14.45 -5.70 21.48
CA LEU A 226 -14.79 -4.44 22.13
C LEU A 226 -13.54 -3.59 22.39
N PHE A 227 -12.41 -4.21 22.75
CA PHE A 227 -11.14 -3.50 22.91
C PHE A 227 -10.71 -2.81 21.61
N ILE A 228 -10.62 -3.54 20.48
CA ILE A 228 -10.20 -2.92 19.21
C ILE A 228 -11.20 -1.85 18.74
N GLN A 229 -12.50 -2.03 19.02
CA GLN A 229 -13.52 -1.04 18.67
C GLN A 229 -13.39 0.24 19.51
N GLN A 230 -13.09 0.12 20.80
CA GLN A 230 -12.88 1.28 21.66
C GLN A 230 -11.56 1.99 21.39
N ASN A 231 -10.58 1.27 20.83
CA ASN A 231 -9.26 1.79 20.52
C ASN A 231 -9.00 1.77 19.01
N ALA A 232 -10.02 2.11 18.21
CA ALA A 232 -9.94 2.03 16.74
C ALA A 232 -8.80 2.87 16.13
N TYR A 233 -8.40 3.94 16.83
CA TYR A 233 -7.27 4.80 16.48
C TYR A 233 -5.92 4.05 16.44
N LEU A 234 -5.77 2.96 17.20
CA LEU A 234 -4.54 2.15 17.22
C LEU A 234 -4.20 1.60 15.83
N VAL A 235 -5.21 1.14 15.07
CA VAL A 235 -4.97 0.57 13.74
C VAL A 235 -4.45 1.64 12.78
N TYR A 236 -4.99 2.85 12.87
CA TYR A 236 -4.52 4.01 12.11
C TYR A 236 -3.07 4.34 12.46
N GLN A 237 -2.75 4.48 13.75
CA GLN A 237 -1.40 4.77 14.22
C GLN A 237 -0.39 3.71 13.81
N MET A 238 -0.72 2.43 13.99
CA MET A 238 0.15 1.32 13.59
C MET A 238 0.40 1.31 12.09
N GLN A 239 -0.64 1.55 11.28
CA GLN A 239 -0.50 1.65 9.82
C GLN A 239 0.41 2.82 9.44
N HIS A 240 0.16 4.00 10.01
CA HIS A 240 0.97 5.20 9.77
C HIS A 240 2.43 5.00 10.16
N GLN A 241 2.70 4.44 11.34
CA GLN A 241 4.07 4.13 11.79
C GLN A 241 4.80 3.15 10.85
N ILE A 242 4.07 2.24 10.22
CA ILE A 242 4.64 1.26 9.29
C ILE A 242 4.91 1.89 7.92
N THR A 243 4.00 2.73 7.40
CA THR A 243 4.09 3.27 6.04
C THR A 243 4.85 4.58 5.93
N SER A 244 4.95 5.37 7.00
CA SER A 244 5.57 6.69 6.99
C SER A 244 7.10 6.66 7.08
N ARG A 245 7.72 5.47 7.11
CA ARG A 245 9.16 5.32 6.93
C ARG A 245 9.45 5.15 5.44
N PRO A 246 10.06 6.14 4.76
CA PRO A 246 10.38 5.99 3.35
C PRO A 246 11.30 4.78 3.16
N PRO A 247 11.07 3.95 2.13
CA PRO A 247 11.94 2.81 1.86
C PRO A 247 13.37 3.31 1.63
N THR A 248 14.35 2.64 2.25
CA THR A 248 15.76 2.88 1.93
C THR A 248 16.04 2.29 0.56
N ILE A 249 16.16 3.14 -0.46
CA ILE A 249 16.49 2.70 -1.81
C ILE A 249 18.00 2.47 -1.89
N VAL A 250 18.38 1.24 -2.26
CA VAL A 250 19.77 0.84 -2.48
C VAL A 250 19.95 0.27 -3.89
N ASN A 251 21.16 0.40 -4.46
CA ASN A 251 21.52 -0.24 -5.72
C ASN A 251 21.68 -1.77 -5.56
N LYS A 252 21.94 -2.50 -6.66
CA LYS A 252 22.09 -3.97 -6.63
C LYS A 252 23.24 -4.45 -5.74
N GLU A 253 24.21 -3.59 -5.46
CA GLU A 253 25.35 -3.83 -4.60
C GLU A 253 25.11 -3.42 -3.14
N GLY A 254 23.95 -2.84 -2.82
CA GLY A 254 23.55 -2.44 -1.47
C GLY A 254 23.98 -1.03 -1.04
N ASP A 255 24.52 -0.19 -1.93
CA ASP A 255 24.77 1.23 -1.61
C ASP A 255 23.47 2.03 -1.66
N LEU A 256 23.34 3.02 -0.77
CA LEU A 256 22.38 4.10 -0.96
C LEU A 256 22.57 4.72 -2.34
N ILE A 257 21.46 4.93 -3.05
CA ILE A 257 21.57 5.52 -4.37
C ILE A 257 21.89 7.02 -4.26
N GLN A 258 22.99 7.43 -4.87
CA GLN A 258 23.48 8.82 -4.94
C GLN A 258 23.95 9.09 -6.36
N TRP A 259 23.36 10.06 -7.04
CA TRP A 259 23.75 10.41 -8.41
C TRP A 259 24.98 11.29 -8.38
N TRP A 260 26.08 10.75 -8.88
CA TRP A 260 27.35 11.44 -9.07
C TRP A 260 27.57 11.69 -10.55
N THR A 261 27.86 12.93 -10.89
CA THR A 261 28.32 13.35 -12.21
C THR A 261 29.76 13.81 -12.07
N VAL A 262 30.66 13.20 -12.84
CA VAL A 262 32.08 13.54 -12.87
C VAL A 262 32.42 14.04 -14.26
N THR A 263 32.89 15.28 -14.35
CA THR A 263 33.18 15.93 -15.62
C THR A 263 34.68 16.02 -15.83
N TYR A 264 35.13 15.64 -17.03
CA TYR A 264 36.52 15.69 -17.46
C TYR A 264 36.65 16.57 -18.71
N HIS A 265 37.76 17.30 -18.82
CA HIS A 265 38.20 17.90 -20.07
C HIS A 265 38.94 16.85 -20.90
N ILE A 266 38.65 16.80 -22.20
CA ILE A 266 39.30 15.89 -23.14
C ILE A 266 40.55 16.55 -23.73
N LEU A 267 41.71 15.95 -23.49
CA LEU A 267 42.99 16.37 -24.05
C LEU A 267 43.30 15.65 -25.38
N ASN A 268 42.84 14.40 -25.52
CA ASN A 268 42.98 13.62 -26.75
C ASN A 268 41.76 12.71 -26.97
N ARG A 269 40.84 13.16 -27.83
CA ARG A 269 39.56 12.48 -28.09
C ARG A 269 39.71 11.14 -28.79
N ASP A 270 40.61 11.07 -29.78
CA ASP A 270 40.78 9.85 -30.59
C ASP A 270 41.40 8.71 -29.76
N GLU A 271 42.40 9.01 -28.92
CA GLU A 271 42.99 8.01 -28.01
C GLU A 271 42.00 7.57 -26.92
N LEU A 272 41.21 8.49 -26.37
CA LEU A 272 40.14 8.17 -25.41
C LEU A 272 39.12 7.19 -26.01
N ILE A 273 38.53 7.53 -27.15
CA ILE A 273 37.53 6.69 -27.82
C ILE A 273 38.17 5.36 -28.23
N GLY A 274 39.39 5.39 -28.77
CA GLY A 274 40.14 4.18 -29.13
C GLY A 274 40.38 3.24 -27.94
N PHE A 275 40.70 3.78 -26.76
CA PHE A 275 40.85 3.02 -25.53
C PHE A 275 39.54 2.36 -25.09
N LEU A 276 38.43 3.12 -25.06
CA LEU A 276 37.12 2.62 -24.64
C LEU A 276 36.62 1.52 -25.59
N LYS A 277 36.67 1.74 -26.91
CA LYS A 277 36.25 0.75 -27.92
C LYS A 277 37.06 -0.54 -27.88
N LYS A 278 38.34 -0.47 -27.52
CA LYS A 278 39.22 -1.65 -27.45
C LYS A 278 38.96 -2.50 -26.20
N ASN A 279 38.37 -1.93 -25.16
CA ASN A 279 38.23 -2.56 -23.87
C ASN A 279 36.82 -3.09 -23.65
N SER A 280 36.70 -4.42 -23.57
CA SER A 280 35.41 -5.13 -23.50
C SER A 280 34.51 -4.76 -22.30
N MET A 281 35.01 -3.99 -21.33
CA MET A 281 34.20 -3.48 -20.22
C MET A 281 33.34 -2.28 -20.61
N PHE A 282 33.60 -1.63 -21.74
CA PHE A 282 32.77 -0.56 -22.27
C PHE A 282 32.00 -1.09 -23.48
N ASP A 283 30.70 -0.89 -23.47
CA ASP A 283 29.81 -1.21 -24.58
C ASP A 283 29.48 0.08 -25.32
N ASP A 284 29.74 0.12 -26.62
CA ASP A 284 29.41 1.24 -27.50
C ASP A 284 27.92 1.14 -27.80
N SER A 285 27.10 1.95 -27.13
CA SER A 285 25.67 1.96 -27.43
C SER A 285 25.43 3.07 -28.43
N ASP A 286 25.00 2.69 -29.64
CA ASP A 286 24.60 3.57 -30.75
C ASP A 286 23.36 4.42 -30.38
N GLY A 287 23.47 5.27 -29.38
CA GLY A 287 22.51 6.30 -29.01
C GLY A 287 23.13 7.66 -29.32
N SER A 288 22.76 8.25 -30.44
CA SER A 288 23.00 9.67 -30.67
C SER A 288 22.02 10.46 -29.80
N ASP A 289 22.53 11.39 -28.99
CA ASP A 289 21.68 12.40 -28.36
C ASP A 289 21.01 13.24 -29.47
N GLU A 290 19.67 13.37 -29.44
CA GLU A 290 18.95 14.14 -30.47
C GLU A 290 19.31 15.64 -30.41
N ASP A 291 19.78 16.12 -29.26
CA ASP A 291 20.20 17.51 -29.05
C ASP A 291 21.71 17.73 -29.35
N GLU A 292 22.54 16.68 -29.30
CA GLU A 292 23.97 16.72 -29.63
C GLU A 292 24.40 15.55 -30.54
N PRO A 293 24.16 15.63 -31.86
CA PRO A 293 24.38 14.52 -32.81
C PRO A 293 25.86 14.09 -33.00
N GLU A 294 26.82 14.80 -32.41
CA GLU A 294 28.25 14.48 -32.44
C GLU A 294 28.76 13.80 -31.14
N SER A 295 27.89 13.64 -30.14
CA SER A 295 28.21 12.96 -28.89
C SER A 295 28.30 11.43 -29.07
N VAL A 296 29.19 10.79 -28.29
CA VAL A 296 29.37 9.33 -28.27
C VAL A 296 29.09 8.80 -26.87
N TYR A 297 28.30 7.74 -26.78
CA TYR A 297 27.90 7.15 -25.51
C TYR A 297 28.51 5.76 -25.28
N PHE A 298 29.04 5.54 -24.08
CA PHE A 298 29.50 4.23 -23.63
C PHE A 298 28.80 3.78 -22.34
N THR A 299 28.37 2.52 -22.32
CA THR A 299 27.95 1.86 -21.09
C THR A 299 29.14 1.12 -20.47
N TRP A 300 29.54 1.48 -19.25
CA TRP A 300 30.55 0.72 -18.52
C TRP A 300 29.89 -0.47 -17.80
N LEU A 301 30.27 -1.67 -18.19
CA LEU A 301 29.82 -2.94 -17.62
C LEU A 301 30.76 -3.43 -16.51
N LEU A 302 30.19 -3.71 -15.34
CA LEU A 302 30.85 -4.47 -14.28
C LEU A 302 30.83 -5.95 -14.65
N LYS A 303 31.97 -6.55 -14.98
CA LYS A 303 32.08 -8.00 -15.27
C LYS A 303 32.59 -8.76 -14.03
N GLY A 304 31.80 -9.69 -13.52
CA GLY A 304 32.17 -10.57 -12.40
C GLY A 304 32.01 -9.96 -10.99
N MET A 305 32.35 -10.75 -9.96
CA MET A 305 32.28 -10.34 -8.54
C MET A 305 33.46 -9.41 -8.20
N ILE A 306 33.26 -8.10 -8.20
CA ILE A 306 34.15 -7.23 -7.40
C ILE A 306 33.74 -7.39 -5.95
N ALA A 307 34.55 -8.14 -5.19
CA ALA A 307 34.37 -8.37 -3.77
C ALA A 307 34.45 -7.03 -3.00
N ARG A 308 33.38 -6.66 -2.30
CA ARG A 308 33.49 -5.68 -1.22
C ARG A 308 34.37 -6.26 -0.10
N PRO A 309 35.22 -5.43 0.55
CA PRO A 309 35.90 -5.81 1.79
C PRO A 309 34.98 -5.94 3.03
N LEU A 310 33.65 -5.92 2.90
CA LEU A 310 32.72 -5.92 4.04
C LEU A 310 31.53 -6.87 3.79
N GLY A 311 31.73 -8.15 4.08
CA GLY A 311 30.75 -9.03 4.76
C GLY A 311 29.40 -9.36 4.11
N TYR A 312 29.04 -8.84 2.93
CA TYR A 312 27.74 -9.10 2.34
C TYR A 312 27.77 -10.36 1.45
N LYS A 313 26.97 -11.38 1.80
CA LYS A 313 26.73 -12.56 0.94
C LYS A 313 25.74 -12.17 -0.16
N ALA A 314 26.24 -11.66 -1.27
CA ALA A 314 25.42 -11.43 -2.46
C ALA A 314 24.81 -12.75 -2.94
N GLY A 315 23.50 -12.77 -3.18
CA GLY A 315 22.83 -13.88 -3.86
C GLY A 315 23.41 -14.10 -5.26
N LYS A 316 23.40 -15.35 -5.74
CA LYS A 316 23.91 -15.71 -7.08
C LYS A 316 23.25 -14.84 -8.16
N LEU A 317 24.04 -14.01 -8.85
CA LEU A 317 23.60 -13.23 -10.00
C LEU A 317 23.22 -14.18 -11.16
N LYS A 318 22.03 -13.98 -11.76
CA LYS A 318 21.59 -14.71 -12.98
C LYS A 318 22.23 -14.17 -14.28
N LYS A 319 22.80 -12.96 -14.29
CA LYS A 319 23.58 -12.40 -15.41
C LYS A 319 24.99 -12.02 -14.95
N PRO A 320 26.05 -12.24 -15.75
CA PRO A 320 27.45 -12.04 -15.30
C PRO A 320 27.90 -10.56 -15.27
N TRP A 321 26.99 -9.61 -15.48
CA TRP A 321 27.31 -8.17 -15.52
C TRP A 321 26.17 -7.26 -15.01
N SER A 322 26.55 -6.09 -14.49
CA SER A 322 25.65 -4.96 -14.18
C SER A 322 26.19 -3.67 -14.82
N ILE A 323 25.31 -2.70 -15.08
CA ILE A 323 25.76 -1.36 -15.51
C ILE A 323 26.44 -0.70 -14.31
N PHE A 324 27.71 -0.37 -14.47
CA PHE A 324 28.57 0.27 -13.48
C PHE A 324 28.45 1.79 -13.56
N ALA A 325 28.61 2.34 -14.77
CA ALA A 325 28.59 3.76 -15.06
C ALA A 325 28.09 4.01 -16.50
N SER A 326 27.62 5.24 -16.74
CA SER A 326 27.35 5.77 -18.08
C SER A 326 28.39 6.82 -18.42
N ILE A 327 28.85 6.84 -19.67
CA ILE A 327 29.88 7.78 -20.14
C ILE A 327 29.37 8.47 -21.41
N THR A 328 29.33 9.80 -21.39
CA THR A 328 29.01 10.63 -22.55
C THR A 328 30.25 11.42 -22.95
N ILE A 329 30.61 11.41 -24.23
CA ILE A 329 31.79 12.08 -24.78
C ILE A 329 31.35 13.08 -25.83
N THR A 330 31.60 14.36 -25.58
CA THR A 330 31.42 15.45 -26.56
C THR A 330 32.77 15.78 -27.22
N ASP A 331 32.90 16.93 -27.87
CA ASP A 331 34.17 17.37 -28.46
C ASP A 331 35.22 17.74 -27.41
N GLN A 332 34.80 18.34 -26.31
CA GLN A 332 35.69 18.93 -25.31
C GLN A 332 35.60 18.28 -23.93
N GLN A 333 34.54 17.51 -23.67
CA GLN A 333 34.26 16.99 -22.34
C GLN A 333 33.82 15.53 -22.36
N MET A 334 34.19 14.82 -21.30
CA MET A 334 33.64 13.52 -20.97
C MET A 334 32.89 13.62 -19.64
N ILE A 335 31.64 13.19 -19.64
CA ILE A 335 30.76 13.13 -18.47
C ILE A 335 30.63 11.67 -18.07
N LEU A 336 30.93 11.36 -16.80
CA LEU A 336 30.77 10.06 -16.19
C LEU A 336 29.66 10.12 -15.13
N GLU A 337 28.66 9.27 -15.26
CA GLU A 337 27.55 9.18 -14.31
C GLU A 337 27.53 7.84 -13.58
N VAL A 338 27.42 7.90 -12.25
CA VAL A 338 27.32 6.72 -11.38
C VAL A 338 26.33 6.97 -10.25
N ASN A 339 25.78 5.88 -9.71
CA ASN A 339 24.70 5.92 -8.74
C ASN A 339 25.13 5.59 -7.31
N SER A 340 26.44 5.60 -7.01
CA SER A 340 26.95 5.55 -5.64
C SER A 340 28.32 6.19 -5.50
N GLN A 341 28.64 6.71 -4.30
CA GLN A 341 29.97 7.20 -3.94
C GLN A 341 31.06 6.18 -4.25
N TRP A 342 30.84 4.91 -3.90
CA TRP A 342 31.82 3.86 -4.10
C TRP A 342 32.15 3.65 -5.59
N ARG A 343 31.12 3.63 -6.45
CA ARG A 343 31.31 3.53 -7.90
C ARG A 343 32.08 4.72 -8.44
N LYS A 344 31.80 5.93 -7.94
CA LYS A 344 32.53 7.16 -8.29
C LYS A 344 34.01 7.04 -7.96
N ASP A 345 34.34 6.67 -6.72
CA ASP A 345 35.74 6.57 -6.27
C ASP A 345 36.51 5.51 -7.06
N VAL A 346 35.86 4.37 -7.37
CA VAL A 346 36.44 3.31 -8.20
C VAL A 346 36.63 3.78 -9.64
N ALA A 347 35.64 4.45 -10.23
CA ALA A 347 35.70 4.94 -11.61
C ALA A 347 36.78 6.01 -11.78
N VAL A 348 36.79 7.04 -10.92
CA VAL A 348 37.79 8.11 -10.93
C VAL A 348 39.19 7.52 -10.79
N LYS A 349 39.39 6.58 -9.85
CA LYS A 349 40.67 5.91 -9.69
C LYS A 349 41.07 5.12 -10.94
N TYR A 350 40.16 4.36 -11.53
CA TYR A 350 40.46 3.58 -12.74
C TYR A 350 40.81 4.49 -13.93
N LEU A 351 40.03 5.54 -14.18
CA LEU A 351 40.27 6.47 -15.28
C LEU A 351 41.58 7.23 -15.07
N SER A 352 41.88 7.68 -13.84
CA SER A 352 43.16 8.35 -13.54
C SER A 352 44.39 7.46 -13.73
N GLN A 353 44.23 6.13 -13.68
CA GLN A 353 45.33 5.17 -13.89
C GLN A 353 45.56 4.83 -15.36
N HIS A 354 44.53 4.89 -16.21
CA HIS A 354 44.58 4.39 -17.58
C HIS A 354 44.43 5.48 -18.64
N LEU A 355 43.86 6.63 -18.28
CA LEU A 355 43.53 7.74 -19.18
C LEU A 355 44.05 9.09 -18.66
N ARG A 356 45.20 9.09 -17.97
CA ARG A 356 45.76 10.29 -17.34
C ARG A 356 46.26 11.33 -18.35
N THR A 357 46.65 10.90 -19.54
CA THR A 357 47.18 11.75 -20.60
C THR A 357 46.07 12.30 -21.50
N GLU A 358 44.90 11.68 -21.47
CA GLU A 358 43.76 11.94 -22.34
C GLU A 358 42.66 12.74 -21.63
N LEU A 359 42.60 12.69 -20.29
CA LEU A 359 41.57 13.33 -19.48
C LEU A 359 42.16 14.19 -18.36
N GLU A 360 41.59 15.37 -18.16
CA GLU A 360 41.81 16.23 -16.99
C GLU A 360 40.51 16.35 -16.20
N LEU A 361 40.53 16.04 -14.90
CA LEU A 361 39.34 16.12 -14.04
C LEU A 361 38.95 17.59 -13.81
N ILE A 362 37.70 17.95 -14.11
CA ILE A 362 37.14 19.29 -13.90
C ILE A 362 36.36 19.34 -12.58
N SER A 363 35.36 18.48 -12.42
CA SER A 363 34.45 18.53 -11.28
C SER A 363 33.90 17.16 -10.89
N GLU A 364 33.51 17.05 -9.62
CA GLU A 364 32.78 15.92 -9.05
C GLU A 364 31.55 16.49 -8.33
N GLU A 365 30.37 16.22 -8.87
CA GLU A 365 29.11 16.76 -8.35
C GLU A 365 28.21 15.63 -7.86
N ASN A 366 27.61 15.83 -6.69
CA ASN A 366 26.58 14.95 -6.16
C ASN A 366 25.24 15.68 -6.23
N LYS A 367 24.28 15.11 -6.94
CA LYS A 367 22.88 15.54 -6.83
C LYS A 367 22.22 14.69 -5.74
N ASP A 368 22.07 15.29 -4.56
CA ASP A 368 21.23 14.72 -3.52
C ASP A 368 19.81 14.62 -4.06
N LEU A 369 19.16 13.49 -3.78
CA LEU A 369 17.81 13.20 -4.24
C LEU A 369 16.79 14.08 -3.50
N GLN A 370 16.71 15.37 -3.82
CA GLN A 370 15.43 16.06 -3.75
C GLN A 370 14.66 15.64 -5.00
N LEU A 371 13.53 14.95 -4.80
CA LEU A 371 12.55 14.66 -5.82
C LEU A 371 11.98 15.99 -6.36
N SER A 372 12.73 16.69 -7.19
CA SER A 372 12.26 17.76 -8.05
C SER A 372 12.09 17.16 -9.44
N GLY A 373 10.86 16.77 -9.76
CA GLY A 373 10.49 16.42 -11.12
C GLY A 373 10.62 17.62 -12.07
N SER A 374 10.52 17.31 -13.37
CA SER A 374 10.74 18.17 -14.55
C SER A 374 12.23 18.37 -14.86
N GLU A 375 12.84 17.53 -15.71
CA GLU A 375 12.85 17.76 -17.17
C GLU A 375 12.88 16.49 -18.07
N ASP A 376 12.97 15.27 -17.51
CA ASP A 376 13.07 13.97 -18.24
C ASP A 376 11.83 13.58 -19.09
N SER A 377 10.83 14.45 -19.21
CA SER A 377 9.50 14.13 -19.73
C SER A 377 9.41 13.92 -21.25
N VAL A 378 10.40 14.37 -22.04
CA VAL A 378 10.30 14.31 -23.51
C VAL A 378 10.98 13.06 -24.09
N GLU A 379 12.15 12.65 -23.57
CA GLU A 379 12.78 11.37 -23.94
C GLU A 379 11.96 10.15 -23.47
N PHE A 380 11.31 10.25 -22.31
CA PHE A 380 10.43 9.19 -21.80
C PHE A 380 9.25 8.90 -22.74
N ILE A 381 8.65 9.94 -23.34
CA ILE A 381 7.49 9.80 -24.25
C ILE A 381 7.90 9.14 -25.57
N GLN A 382 9.07 9.49 -26.12
CA GLN A 382 9.53 8.87 -27.37
C GLN A 382 9.95 7.40 -27.17
N ASN A 383 10.66 7.10 -26.08
CA ASN A 383 11.04 5.72 -25.74
C ASN A 383 9.82 4.87 -25.36
N GLU A 384 8.81 5.43 -24.68
CA GLU A 384 7.53 4.76 -24.45
C GLU A 384 6.85 4.40 -25.78
N SER A 385 6.79 5.32 -26.75
CA SER A 385 6.10 5.06 -28.03
C SER A 385 6.76 3.92 -28.85
N LYS A 386 8.10 3.86 -28.89
CA LYS A 386 8.86 2.77 -29.55
C LYS A 386 8.74 1.46 -28.79
N GLN A 387 8.83 1.50 -27.45
CA GLN A 387 8.66 0.31 -26.62
C GLN A 387 7.23 -0.22 -26.69
N GLU A 388 6.21 0.65 -26.74
CA GLU A 388 4.80 0.27 -26.86
C GLU A 388 4.50 -0.37 -28.22
N GLN A 389 5.09 0.13 -29.32
CA GLN A 389 5.00 -0.50 -30.63
C GLN A 389 5.65 -1.89 -30.65
N LEU A 390 6.84 -2.07 -30.08
CA LEU A 390 7.49 -3.38 -29.96
C LEU A 390 6.70 -4.34 -29.04
N ARG A 391 6.12 -3.84 -27.94
CA ARG A 391 5.31 -4.63 -26.99
C ARG A 391 3.94 -5.04 -27.57
N ASN A 392 3.48 -4.34 -28.60
CA ASN A 392 2.23 -4.67 -29.30
C ASN A 392 2.42 -5.65 -30.45
N ASP A 393 3.66 -6.01 -30.81
CA ASP A 393 3.96 -7.05 -31.77
C ASP A 393 3.50 -8.44 -31.24
N PRO A 394 2.64 -9.18 -31.98
CA PRO A 394 2.17 -10.49 -31.56
C PRO A 394 3.28 -11.51 -31.27
N ALA A 395 4.38 -11.49 -32.01
CA ALA A 395 5.50 -12.41 -31.83
C ALA A 395 6.29 -12.08 -30.55
N VAL A 396 6.47 -10.79 -30.25
CA VAL A 396 7.10 -10.33 -29.00
C VAL A 396 6.22 -10.68 -27.80
N ARG A 397 4.90 -10.49 -27.90
CA ARG A 397 3.95 -10.89 -26.84
C ARG A 397 3.98 -12.39 -26.58
N GLN A 398 4.01 -13.20 -27.64
CA GLN A 398 4.08 -14.66 -27.50
C GLN A 398 5.40 -15.08 -26.85
N ALA A 399 6.53 -14.55 -27.31
CA ALA A 399 7.84 -14.86 -26.73
C ALA A 399 7.94 -14.42 -25.26
N LEU A 400 7.37 -13.25 -24.91
CA LEU A 400 7.29 -12.76 -23.54
C LEU A 400 6.41 -13.67 -22.68
N GLN A 401 5.24 -14.08 -23.17
CA GLN A 401 4.36 -15.02 -22.47
C GLN A 401 5.07 -16.36 -22.22
N GLU A 402 5.70 -16.96 -23.23
CA GLU A 402 6.43 -18.22 -23.10
C GLU A 402 7.60 -18.13 -22.10
N TYR A 403 8.34 -17.01 -22.14
CA TYR A 403 9.41 -16.74 -21.18
C TYR A 403 8.88 -16.63 -19.75
N MET A 404 7.81 -15.85 -19.55
CA MET A 404 7.19 -15.63 -18.25
C MET A 404 6.56 -16.91 -17.71
N ASP A 405 5.87 -17.69 -18.54
CA ASP A 405 5.31 -19.00 -18.19
C ASP A 405 6.43 -19.93 -17.69
N ARG A 406 7.54 -20.06 -18.44
CA ARG A 406 8.68 -20.88 -18.00
C ARG A 406 9.27 -20.38 -16.69
N HIS A 407 9.49 -19.07 -16.58
CA HIS A 407 10.09 -18.48 -15.40
C HIS A 407 9.23 -18.70 -14.15
N TYR A 408 7.92 -18.47 -14.22
CA TYR A 408 7.03 -18.61 -13.06
C TYR A 408 6.60 -20.04 -12.77
N TYR A 409 6.23 -20.82 -13.79
CA TYR A 409 5.66 -22.16 -13.62
C TYR A 409 6.71 -23.28 -13.54
N GLU A 410 7.96 -23.04 -13.94
CA GLU A 410 9.03 -24.06 -13.87
C GLU A 410 10.17 -23.67 -12.94
N GLU A 411 10.73 -22.46 -13.06
CA GLU A 411 11.89 -22.03 -12.28
C GLU A 411 11.52 -21.52 -10.88
N TRP A 412 10.57 -20.58 -10.81
CA TRP A 412 10.22 -19.86 -9.58
C TRP A 412 9.69 -20.79 -8.49
N ILE A 413 8.88 -21.79 -8.87
CA ILE A 413 8.35 -22.82 -7.96
C ILE A 413 9.44 -23.66 -7.24
N ASN A 414 10.67 -23.66 -7.78
CA ASN A 414 11.84 -24.36 -7.21
C ASN A 414 12.89 -23.37 -6.69
N THR A 415 12.58 -22.08 -6.64
CA THR A 415 13.50 -21.04 -6.17
C THR A 415 13.20 -20.72 -4.70
N PRO A 416 14.20 -20.71 -3.81
CA PRO A 416 14.05 -20.26 -2.43
C PRO A 416 13.49 -18.83 -2.33
N ILE A 417 12.41 -18.65 -1.56
CA ILE A 417 11.74 -17.35 -1.41
C ILE A 417 11.93 -16.82 0.02
N PRO A 418 12.44 -15.58 0.20
CA PRO A 418 12.59 -14.99 1.53
C PRO A 418 11.29 -14.93 2.34
N ALA A 419 10.16 -14.62 1.69
CA ALA A 419 8.83 -14.62 2.32
C ALA A 419 8.42 -15.99 2.88
N LEU A 420 8.97 -17.07 2.33
CA LEU A 420 8.78 -18.46 2.80
C LEU A 420 9.97 -18.92 3.67
N LYS A 421 10.70 -17.99 4.29
CA LYS A 421 11.86 -18.28 5.15
C LYS A 421 12.95 -19.10 4.43
N GLY A 422 13.09 -18.89 3.10
CA GLY A 422 14.05 -19.60 2.27
C GLY A 422 13.57 -20.94 1.71
N LEU A 423 12.33 -21.36 1.99
CA LEU A 423 11.72 -22.50 1.32
C LEU A 423 11.35 -22.15 -0.13
N THR A 424 11.35 -23.16 -0.99
CA THR A 424 10.71 -23.08 -2.31
C THR A 424 9.18 -23.20 -2.16
N PRO A 425 8.38 -22.70 -3.11
CA PRO A 425 6.93 -22.92 -3.11
C PRO A 425 6.53 -24.40 -2.99
N VAL A 426 7.25 -25.30 -3.65
CA VAL A 426 7.01 -26.76 -3.56
C VAL A 426 7.25 -27.30 -2.16
N GLN A 427 8.32 -26.89 -1.49
CA GLN A 427 8.60 -27.30 -0.10
C GLN A 427 7.59 -26.70 0.88
N ALA A 428 7.29 -25.40 0.73
CA ALA A 428 6.34 -24.68 1.57
C ALA A 428 4.93 -25.28 1.50
N CYS A 429 4.56 -25.94 0.41
CA CYS A 429 3.28 -26.65 0.30
C CYS A 429 3.07 -27.68 1.43
N LYS A 430 4.15 -28.31 1.93
CA LYS A 430 4.09 -29.26 3.05
C LYS A 430 4.49 -28.61 4.38
N GLU A 431 5.54 -27.80 4.37
CA GLU A 431 6.18 -27.30 5.59
C GLU A 431 5.57 -25.99 6.12
N ALA A 432 5.01 -25.17 5.24
CA ALA A 432 4.52 -23.81 5.55
C ALA A 432 3.31 -23.43 4.66
N PRO A 433 2.21 -24.21 4.68
CA PRO A 433 1.08 -24.01 3.77
C PRO A 433 0.35 -22.68 3.99
N GLN A 434 0.38 -22.14 5.22
CA GLN A 434 -0.23 -20.85 5.52
C GLN A 434 0.59 -19.69 4.95
N GLU A 435 1.91 -19.71 5.12
CA GLU A 435 2.80 -18.70 4.51
C GLU A 435 2.75 -18.75 2.98
N LEU A 436 2.62 -19.94 2.40
CA LEU A 436 2.45 -20.11 0.96
C LEU A 436 1.11 -19.53 0.48
N GLU A 437 0.02 -19.74 1.22
CA GLU A 437 -1.27 -19.15 0.89
C GLU A 437 -1.23 -17.62 0.94
N GLU A 438 -0.60 -17.04 1.95
CA GLU A 438 -0.43 -15.58 2.07
C GLU A 438 0.42 -15.00 0.92
N LEU A 439 1.44 -15.73 0.46
CA LEU A 439 2.20 -15.37 -0.74
C LEU A 439 1.32 -15.38 -1.99
N TYR A 440 0.46 -16.39 -2.17
CA TYR A 440 -0.46 -16.43 -3.31
C TYR A 440 -1.45 -15.28 -3.29
N LYS A 441 -2.06 -14.99 -2.14
CA LYS A 441 -2.95 -13.84 -1.99
C LYS A 441 -2.26 -12.52 -2.33
N TYR A 442 -1.01 -12.35 -1.90
CA TYR A 442 -0.20 -11.17 -2.24
C TYR A 442 0.04 -11.05 -3.75
N ILE A 443 0.40 -12.15 -4.43
CA ILE A 443 0.60 -12.14 -5.89
C ILE A 443 -0.72 -11.85 -6.62
N GLU A 444 -1.82 -12.48 -6.23
CA GLU A 444 -3.15 -12.22 -6.81
C GLU A 444 -3.57 -10.75 -6.62
N GLN A 445 -3.31 -10.16 -5.45
CA GLN A 445 -3.57 -8.74 -5.16
C GLN A 445 -2.74 -7.81 -6.05
N MET A 446 -1.44 -8.09 -6.18
CA MET A 446 -0.52 -7.30 -7.00
C MET A 446 -0.94 -7.33 -8.47
N GLU A 447 -1.26 -8.52 -8.99
CA GLU A 447 -1.74 -8.70 -10.37
C GLU A 447 -3.09 -8.01 -10.62
N ALA A 448 -4.01 -8.05 -9.64
CA ALA A 448 -5.29 -7.34 -9.75
C ALA A 448 -5.12 -5.81 -9.80
N ARG A 449 -4.09 -5.27 -9.15
CA ARG A 449 -3.76 -3.83 -9.13
C ARG A 449 -2.91 -3.38 -10.31
N ARG A 450 -2.37 -4.32 -11.10
CA ARG A 450 -1.52 -4.02 -12.24
C ARG A 450 -2.34 -3.35 -13.35
N THR A 451 -1.99 -2.10 -13.65
CA THR A 451 -2.64 -1.29 -14.69
C THR A 451 -2.26 -1.71 -16.10
N ASN A 452 -1.01 -2.16 -16.30
CA ASN A 452 -0.53 -2.62 -17.60
C ASN A 452 -0.50 -4.16 -17.66
N LYS A 453 -1.51 -4.75 -18.32
CA LYS A 453 -1.74 -6.21 -18.41
C LYS A 453 -1.08 -6.85 -19.64
N GLU A 454 0.20 -6.57 -19.85
CA GLU A 454 0.98 -7.23 -20.93
C GLU A 454 1.10 -8.75 -20.70
N TYR A 455 1.18 -9.16 -19.44
CA TYR A 455 1.16 -10.55 -18.98
C TYR A 455 0.36 -10.60 -17.69
N SER A 456 -0.50 -11.62 -17.56
CA SER A 456 -1.18 -11.93 -16.30
C SER A 456 -0.79 -13.33 -15.86
N MET A 457 -0.28 -13.42 -14.63
CA MET A 457 0.00 -14.72 -14.05
C MET A 457 -1.34 -15.41 -13.70
N ASP A 458 -1.51 -16.65 -14.13
CA ASP A 458 -2.59 -17.52 -13.63
C ASP A 458 -2.11 -18.19 -12.33
N ILE A 459 -2.58 -17.66 -11.19
CA ILE A 459 -2.22 -18.18 -9.87
C ILE A 459 -2.94 -19.51 -9.59
N GLN A 460 -4.10 -19.79 -10.20
CA GLN A 460 -4.75 -21.10 -10.06
C GLN A 460 -3.91 -22.19 -10.72
N LYS A 461 -3.39 -21.93 -11.92
CA LYS A 461 -2.41 -22.80 -12.59
C LYS A 461 -1.15 -22.98 -11.74
N LEU A 462 -0.64 -21.91 -11.14
CA LEU A 462 0.52 -21.97 -10.24
C LEU A 462 0.27 -22.90 -9.03
N ARG A 463 -0.86 -22.73 -8.35
CA ARG A 463 -1.29 -23.56 -7.21
C ARG A 463 -1.37 -25.04 -7.61
N GLN A 464 -1.97 -25.35 -8.77
CA GLN A 464 -2.07 -26.72 -9.27
C GLN A 464 -0.70 -27.36 -9.52
N ILE A 465 0.21 -26.62 -10.16
CA ILE A 465 1.56 -27.12 -10.48
C ILE A 465 2.36 -27.36 -9.19
N VAL A 466 2.31 -26.43 -8.23
CA VAL A 466 3.00 -26.56 -6.94
C VAL A 466 2.46 -27.77 -6.16
N ASN A 467 1.14 -27.91 -6.04
CA ASN A 467 0.52 -29.05 -5.37
C ASN A 467 0.88 -30.38 -6.03
N LYS A 468 0.88 -30.44 -7.37
CA LYS A 468 1.25 -31.64 -8.11
C LYS A 468 2.71 -32.04 -7.81
N LYS A 469 3.65 -31.11 -7.96
CA LYS A 469 5.08 -31.40 -7.72
C LYS A 469 5.38 -31.72 -6.26
N ALA A 470 4.70 -31.08 -5.31
CA ALA A 470 4.83 -31.40 -3.90
C ALA A 470 4.38 -32.83 -3.59
N ASN A 471 3.42 -33.39 -4.32
CA ASN A 471 2.97 -34.77 -4.13
C ASN A 471 3.82 -35.82 -4.88
N GLU A 472 4.65 -35.41 -5.83
CA GLU A 472 5.53 -36.29 -6.62
C GLU A 472 6.89 -36.53 -5.96
N GLY A 473 7.33 -35.64 -5.05
CA GLY A 473 8.55 -35.77 -4.24
C GLY A 473 8.24 -35.89 -2.76
#